data_AF-A0A1S2NYK4-F1
#
_entry.id   AF-A0A1S2NYK4-F1
#
_cell.length_a   1.000
_cell.length_b   1.000
_cell.length_c   1.000
_cell.angle_alpha   90.00
_cell.angle_beta   90.00
_cell.angle_gamma   90.00
#
_symmetry.space_group_name_H-M   'P 1'
#
loop_
_entity.id
_entity.type
_entity.pdbx_description
1 polymer ?
#
loop_
_entity_poly.entity_id
_entity_poly.type
_entity_poly.pdbx_seq_one_letter_code
_entity_poly.pdbx_strand_id
1 'polypeptide(L)' 'MLTSRCAQACGERSRPMIDITRPPSPVPGCAACAELAERREAAQATYDRSAEVDANVLLRQHQRREHQA' A
#
# COMPACT_ATOMS: atom_id res chain seq x y z
N MET A 1 1.89 -9.35 38.63
CA MET A 1 2.62 -8.91 37.43
C MET A 1 2.56 -10.06 36.42
N LEU A 2 1.55 -10.08 35.53
CA LEU A 2 1.42 -11.15 34.53
C LEU A 2 2.37 -10.87 33.37
N THR A 3 3.49 -11.57 33.39
CA THR A 3 4.52 -11.62 32.37
C THR A 3 3.98 -12.19 31.06
N SER A 4 4.23 -11.43 29.98
CA SER A 4 4.60 -11.93 28.65
C SER A 4 3.61 -12.86 27.95
N ARG A 5 2.69 -12.25 27.20
CA ARG A 5 1.91 -12.92 26.15
C ARG A 5 2.81 -13.13 24.92
N CYS A 6 3.46 -14.29 24.85
CA CYS A 6 4.16 -14.77 23.67
C CYS A 6 3.32 -15.89 23.03
N ALA A 7 2.85 -15.70 21.79
CA ALA A 7 2.50 -16.76 20.82
C ALA A 7 1.93 -16.15 19.52
N GLN A 8 2.73 -15.37 18.78
CA GLN A 8 2.41 -14.95 17.40
C GLN A 8 2.64 -16.12 16.41
N ALA A 9 2.20 -17.33 16.81
CA ALA A 9 2.38 -18.53 16.02
C ALA A 9 1.48 -18.52 14.77
N CYS A 10 2.06 -19.02 13.68
CA CYS A 10 1.42 -19.56 12.49
C CYS A 10 0.89 -18.57 11.44
N GLY A 11 1.76 -18.22 10.50
CA GLY A 11 1.38 -17.58 9.23
C GLY A 11 2.36 -17.91 8.09
N GLU A 12 3.00 -19.09 8.14
CA GLU A 12 3.91 -19.53 7.09
C GLU A 12 3.18 -20.39 6.04
N ARG A 13 3.35 -19.94 4.78
CA ARG A 13 3.23 -20.64 3.48
C ARG A 13 1.95 -20.54 2.65
N SER A 14 2.10 -19.73 1.58
CA SER A 14 1.88 -20.11 0.17
C SER A 14 0.69 -19.50 -0.58
N ARG A 15 0.77 -18.19 -0.80
CA ARG A 15 0.62 -17.47 -2.08
C ARG A 15 1.48 -16.21 -1.93
N PRO A 16 2.04 -15.59 -2.99
CA PRO A 16 2.38 -14.17 -2.90
C PRO A 16 1.05 -13.43 -2.78
N MET A 17 0.49 -13.44 -1.57
CA MET A 17 -0.63 -12.60 -1.22
C MET A 17 -0.02 -11.21 -1.25
N ILE A 18 -0.35 -10.44 -2.29
CA ILE A 18 0.05 -9.04 -2.40
C ILE A 18 -0.29 -8.44 -1.04
N ASP A 19 0.70 -7.99 -0.29
CA ASP A 19 0.49 -7.36 1.00
C ASP A 19 -0.28 -6.07 0.74
N ILE A 20 -1.62 -6.16 0.82
CA ILE A 20 -2.52 -5.04 0.50
C ILE A 20 -2.35 -3.93 1.54
N THR A 21 -1.93 -4.32 2.75
CA THR A 21 -1.57 -3.45 3.86
C THR A 21 -0.33 -2.59 3.60
N ARG A 22 0.65 -3.07 2.85
CA ARG A 22 1.80 -2.27 2.43
C ARG A 22 1.36 -1.29 1.34
N PRO A 23 1.53 0.03 1.56
CA PRO A 23 1.25 1.02 0.53
C PRO A 23 2.08 0.71 -0.73
N PRO A 24 1.47 0.73 -1.92
CA PRO A 24 2.22 0.56 -3.16
C PRO A 24 3.23 1.70 -3.33
N SER A 25 4.44 1.36 -3.78
CA SER A 25 5.50 2.33 -4.05
C SER A 25 5.32 2.88 -5.47
N PRO A 26 5.38 4.21 -5.69
CA PRO A 26 5.37 4.78 -7.04
C PRO A 26 6.57 4.27 -7.85
N VAL A 27 6.38 4.08 -9.17
CA VAL A 27 7.47 3.70 -10.09
C VAL A 27 8.27 4.96 -10.44
N PRO A 28 9.60 4.96 -10.25
CA PRO A 28 10.42 6.11 -10.61
C PRO A 28 10.38 6.35 -12.12
N GLY A 29 10.17 7.60 -12.53
CA GLY A 29 10.08 7.99 -13.94
C GLY A 29 8.66 8.03 -14.52
N CYS A 30 7.63 7.65 -13.76
CA CYS A 30 6.24 7.84 -14.17
C CYS A 30 5.60 9.03 -13.43
N ALA A 31 5.22 10.08 -14.17
CA ALA A 31 4.59 11.28 -13.61
C ALA A 31 3.24 10.97 -12.94
N ALA A 32 2.43 10.08 -13.53
CA ALA A 32 1.14 9.69 -12.95
C ALA A 32 1.30 8.93 -11.63
N CYS A 33 2.34 8.09 -11.49
CA CYS A 33 2.66 7.45 -10.21
C CYS A 33 3.04 8.47 -9.13
N ALA A 34 3.80 9.51 -9.51
CA ALA A 34 4.20 10.56 -8.58
C ALA A 34 2.98 11.36 -8.09
N GLU A 35 2.09 11.78 -9.00
CA GLU A 35 0.88 12.51 -8.63
C GLU A 35 -0.03 11.71 -7.68
N LEU A 36 -0.20 10.40 -7.93
CA LEU A 36 -0.96 9.54 -7.04
C LEU A 36 -0.30 9.37 -5.65
N ALA A 37 1.03 9.37 -5.60
CA ALA A 37 1.76 9.35 -4.32
C ALA A 37 1.59 10.66 -3.54
N GLU A 38 1.65 11.81 -4.22
CA GLU A 38 1.40 13.12 -3.61
C GLU A 38 -0.03 13.23 -3.08
N ARG A 39 -1.03 12.75 -3.84
CA ARG A 39 -2.43 12.68 -3.38
C ARG A 39 -2.58 11.83 -2.12
N ARG A 40 -1.84 10.72 -2.02
CA ARG A 40 -1.83 9.89 -0.81
C ARG A 40 -1.20 10.63 0.37
N GLU A 41 -0.12 11.38 0.16
CA GLU A 41 0.51 12.17 1.22
C GLU A 41 -0.39 13.30 1.72
N ALA A 42 -1.08 13.99 0.80
CA ALA A 42 -2.08 15.00 1.16
C ALA A 42 -3.23 14.38 1.97
N ALA A 43 -3.77 13.23 1.55
CA ALA A 43 -4.82 12.52 2.27
C ALA A 43 -4.37 12.07 3.68
N GLN A 44 -3.13 11.61 3.82
CA GLN A 44 -2.55 11.28 5.13
C GLN A 44 -2.43 12.52 6.02
N ALA A 45 -2.01 13.66 5.46
CA ALA A 45 -1.90 14.92 6.20
C ALA A 45 -3.26 15.44 6.68
N THR A 46 -4.32 15.19 5.93
CA THR A 46 -5.71 15.53 6.32
C THR A 46 -6.43 14.42 7.08
N TYR A 47 -5.76 13.30 7.38
CA TYR A 47 -6.33 12.09 7.99
C TYR A 47 -7.54 11.51 7.24
N ASP A 48 -7.62 11.73 5.93
CA ASP A 48 -8.65 11.15 5.07
C ASP A 48 -8.25 9.74 4.65
N ARG A 49 -8.73 8.76 5.42
CA ARG A 49 -8.45 7.34 5.18
C ARG A 49 -9.09 6.81 3.89
N SER A 50 -10.20 7.39 3.42
CA SER A 50 -10.83 6.96 2.17
C SER A 50 -9.95 7.37 1.00
N ALA A 51 -9.55 8.64 0.96
CA ALA A 51 -8.69 9.15 -0.11
C ALA A 51 -7.31 8.48 -0.13
N GLU A 52 -6.76 8.12 1.04
CA GLU A 52 -5.52 7.35 1.15
C GLU A 52 -5.66 5.96 0.48
N VAL A 53 -6.74 5.25 0.77
CA VAL A 53 -7.02 3.93 0.18
C VAL A 53 -7.28 4.05 -1.32
N ASP A 54 -8.04 5.05 -1.76
CA ASP A 54 -8.31 5.30 -3.17
C ASP A 54 -7.03 5.57 -3.96
N ALA A 55 -6.13 6.41 -3.42
CA ALA A 55 -4.83 6.66 -4.02
C ALA A 55 -4.00 5.36 -4.16
N ASN A 56 -4.02 4.49 -3.14
CA ASN A 56 -3.36 3.20 -3.19
C ASN A 56 -3.97 2.27 -4.25
N VAL A 57 -5.30 2.23 -4.38
CA VAL A 57 -6.00 1.43 -5.40
C VAL A 57 -5.66 1.93 -6.81
N LEU A 58 -5.72 3.25 -7.04
CA LEU A 58 -5.39 3.87 -8.33
C LEU A 58 -3.93 3.61 -8.71
N LEU A 59 -2.99 3.71 -7.77
CA LEU A 59 -1.57 3.49 -8.02
C LEU A 59 -1.29 2.03 -8.41
N ARG A 60 -1.95 1.06 -7.78
CA ARG A 60 -1.88 -0.36 -8.20
C ARG A 60 -2.51 -0.57 -9.57
N GLN A 61 -3.66 0.04 -9.85
CA GLN A 61 -4.32 -0.10 -11.15
C GLN A 61 -3.43 0.45 -12.27
N HIS A 62 -2.86 1.63 -12.07
CA HIS A 62 -1.94 2.26 -13.02
C HIS A 62 -0.72 1.38 -13.27
N GLN A 63 -0.07 0.87 -12.22
CA GLN A 63 1.06 -0.04 -12.36
C GLN A 63 0.71 -1.29 -13.18
N ARG A 64 -0.45 -1.88 -12.95
CA ARG A 64 -0.90 -3.07 -13.69
C ARG A 64 -1.23 -2.79 -15.15
N ARG A 65 -1.59 -1.56 -15.50
CA ARG A 65 -1.95 -1.18 -16.88
C ARG A 65 -0.76 -0.70 -17.68
N GLU A 66 0.09 0.12 -17.05
CA GLU A 66 1.15 0.85 -17.74
C GLU A 66 2.55 0.24 -17.53
N HIS A 67 2.74 -0.59 -16.49
CA HIS A 67 4.06 -1.11 -16.10
C HIS A 67 4.13 -2.64 -16.03
N GLN A 68 3.01 -3.34 -16.07
CA GLN A 68 2.97 -4.80 -16.09
C GLN A 68 2.91 -5.27 -17.55
N ALA A 69 4.05 -5.15 -18.25
CA ALA A 69 4.30 -5.75 -19.57
C ALA A 69 4.80 -7.20 -19.42
#